data_AF-A0A7K3D0Z6-F1
#
_entry.id   AF-A0A7K3D0Z6-F1
#
_cell.length_a   1.000
_cell.length_b   1.000
_cell.length_c   1.000
_cell.angle_alpha   90.00
_cell.angle_beta   90.00
_cell.angle_gamma   90.00
#
_symmetry.space_group_name_H-M   'P 1'
#
loop_
_entity.id
_entity.type
_entity.pdbx_description
1 polymer ?
#
loop_
_entity_poly.entity_id
_entity_poly.type
_entity_poly.pdbx_seq_one_letter_code
_entity_poly.pdbx_strand_id
1 'polypeptide(L)'
;LDHFWWGSIFLINIPMAAIGIAACLFLLPETRDPASPRVDAVSTALTAAGLGGLIFGIIEAPGRGWGDPLVLGTLAGGAVSLTALVLRERRMTRPMLDLPLLRDRAFFLNAMAATLVMFVLSGLMFVLPQYLQAILGNDAFGTGLRMLPMMGGLLVAAKGAEPVVRRFGARAVISGGLVVLAFAAILGSRTGIDSGYGFTALWLSVAGLGFGFAVVPSMDSALGALPVERAGSGSGLLMTVRQVGSALGIALLGSLLAAAYTDRLDTEGLPGPAADAAGDSVVAAHGIAERMGVPGLVASADSAYLAGMSLVLLVSGVAALVTALCVAALLPGRGPAGDGQKTADGGQGTVGGRQVTAEGGAVGDGRQ
;
A
#
# COMPACT_ATOMS: atom_id res chain seq x y z
N LEU A 1 6.12 -26.06 -7.58
CA LEU A 1 5.35 -25.60 -8.77
C LEU A 1 5.91 -26.23 -10.06
N ASP A 2 6.59 -27.38 -9.94
CA ASP A 2 7.41 -28.01 -10.99
C ASP A 2 6.64 -28.75 -12.10
N HIS A 3 5.30 -28.79 -12.01
CA HIS A 3 4.43 -29.48 -12.96
C HIS A 3 3.56 -28.55 -13.81
N PHE A 4 3.55 -27.23 -13.52
CA PHE A 4 2.69 -26.28 -14.21
C PHE A 4 3.48 -25.14 -14.84
N TRP A 5 3.12 -24.80 -16.07
CA TRP A 5 3.68 -23.66 -16.80
C TRP A 5 3.49 -22.36 -16.00
N TRP A 6 4.48 -21.45 -16.04
CA TRP A 6 4.48 -20.19 -15.28
C TRP A 6 3.20 -19.35 -15.46
N GLY A 7 2.58 -19.40 -16.64
CA GLY A 7 1.31 -18.72 -16.91
C GLY A 7 0.08 -19.25 -16.14
N SER A 8 0.16 -20.45 -15.56
CA SER A 8 -0.91 -21.05 -14.75
C SER A 8 -1.22 -20.25 -13.48
N ILE A 9 -0.21 -19.56 -12.93
CA ILE A 9 -0.38 -18.66 -11.77
C ILE A 9 -1.29 -17.47 -12.14
N PHE A 10 -1.31 -17.06 -13.40
CA PHE A 10 -2.23 -16.02 -13.88
C PHE A 10 -3.62 -16.59 -14.20
N LEU A 11 -3.69 -17.84 -14.67
CA LEU A 11 -4.97 -18.52 -14.93
C LEU A 11 -5.82 -18.68 -13.68
N ILE A 12 -5.25 -18.78 -12.47
CA ILE A 12 -6.04 -18.83 -11.23
C ILE A 12 -6.77 -17.50 -10.93
N ASN A 13 -6.24 -16.38 -11.42
CA ASN A 13 -6.84 -15.07 -11.23
C ASN A 13 -8.06 -14.88 -12.14
N ILE A 14 -8.09 -15.52 -13.31
CA ILE A 14 -9.19 -15.43 -14.28
C ILE A 14 -10.55 -15.88 -13.70
N PRO A 15 -10.71 -17.09 -13.10
CA PRO A 15 -11.97 -17.51 -12.53
C PRO A 15 -12.36 -16.65 -11.32
N MET A 16 -11.41 -16.24 -10.48
CA MET A 16 -11.68 -15.29 -9.39
C MET A 16 -12.23 -13.95 -9.92
N ALA A 17 -11.62 -13.40 -10.97
CA ALA A 17 -12.07 -12.17 -11.61
C ALA A 17 -13.44 -12.34 -12.27
N ALA A 18 -13.68 -13.46 -12.95
CA ALA A 18 -14.96 -13.78 -13.57
C ALA A 18 -16.08 -13.89 -12.52
N ILE A 19 -15.81 -14.54 -11.38
CA ILE A 19 -16.74 -14.62 -10.24
C ILE A 19 -17.00 -13.22 -9.67
N GLY A 20 -15.96 -12.41 -9.50
CA GLY A 20 -16.10 -11.03 -9.02
C GLY A 20 -16.94 -10.14 -9.95
N ILE A 21 -16.72 -10.25 -11.27
CA ILE A 21 -17.51 -9.54 -12.28
C ILE A 21 -18.95 -10.03 -12.27
N ALA A 22 -19.18 -11.35 -12.25
CA ALA A 22 -20.52 -11.91 -12.14
C ALA A 22 -21.23 -11.42 -10.87
N ALA A 23 -20.54 -11.45 -9.73
CA ALA A 23 -21.08 -10.95 -8.48
C ALA A 23 -21.41 -9.46 -8.55
N CYS A 24 -20.59 -8.62 -9.19
CA CYS A 24 -20.92 -7.22 -9.41
C CYS A 24 -22.14 -7.04 -10.32
N LEU A 25 -22.25 -7.83 -11.39
CA LEU A 25 -23.39 -7.74 -12.32
C LEU A 25 -24.71 -8.22 -11.68
N PHE A 26 -24.67 -9.21 -10.78
CA PHE A 26 -25.87 -9.82 -10.19
C PHE A 26 -26.23 -9.31 -8.79
N LEU A 27 -25.26 -8.91 -7.97
CA LEU A 27 -25.48 -8.54 -6.56
C LEU A 27 -25.36 -7.05 -6.29
N LEU A 28 -24.68 -6.27 -7.15
CA LEU A 28 -24.55 -4.82 -6.91
C LEU A 28 -25.84 -4.13 -7.40
N PRO A 29 -26.72 -3.64 -6.51
CA PRO A 29 -27.81 -2.77 -6.94
C PRO A 29 -27.19 -1.54 -7.57
N GLU A 30 -27.62 -1.23 -8.79
CA GLU A 30 -26.98 -0.18 -9.57
C GLU A 30 -27.18 1.18 -8.89
N THR A 31 -26.16 1.62 -8.17
CA THR A 31 -26.02 2.98 -7.62
C THR A 31 -25.62 3.88 -8.78
N ARG A 32 -26.52 3.99 -9.76
CA ARG A 32 -26.44 4.93 -10.85
C ARG A 32 -26.63 6.32 -10.25
N ASP A 33 -25.54 7.08 -10.12
CA ASP A 33 -25.65 8.54 -10.08
C ASP A 33 -26.04 9.00 -11.49
N PRO A 34 -27.28 9.46 -11.73
CA PRO A 34 -27.72 9.92 -13.05
C PRO A 34 -26.96 11.17 -13.53
N ALA A 35 -26.14 11.79 -12.67
CA ALA A 35 -25.25 12.90 -12.99
C ALA A 35 -23.76 12.49 -13.10
N SER A 36 -23.44 11.18 -13.12
CA SER A 36 -22.06 10.69 -13.22
C SER A 36 -21.45 11.10 -14.58
N PRO A 37 -20.32 11.83 -14.59
CA PRO A 37 -19.67 12.23 -15.83
C PRO A 37 -19.22 11.02 -16.65
N ARG A 38 -19.23 11.14 -17.98
CA ARG A 38 -18.60 10.14 -18.86
C ARG A 38 -17.11 10.02 -18.49
N VAL A 39 -16.60 8.80 -18.40
CA VAL A 39 -15.18 8.51 -18.14
C VAL A 39 -14.33 9.32 -19.13
N ASP A 40 -13.50 10.22 -18.60
CA ASP A 40 -12.64 11.05 -19.43
C ASP A 40 -11.41 10.25 -19.87
N ALA A 41 -11.56 9.53 -20.98
CA ALA A 41 -10.53 8.68 -21.55
C ALA A 41 -9.19 9.41 -21.74
N VAL A 42 -9.22 10.71 -22.02
CA VAL A 42 -8.01 11.51 -22.22
C VAL A 42 -7.33 11.80 -20.88
N SER A 43 -8.07 12.07 -19.80
CA SER A 43 -7.48 12.26 -18.46
C SER A 43 -6.96 10.95 -17.89
N THR A 44 -7.65 9.84 -18.16
CA THR A 44 -7.15 8.49 -17.84
C THR A 44 -5.85 8.20 -18.59
N ALA A 45 -5.78 8.48 -19.89
CA ALA A 45 -4.58 8.26 -20.69
C ALA A 45 -3.41 9.15 -20.23
N LEU A 46 -3.66 10.44 -19.96
CA LEU A 46 -2.64 11.37 -19.45
C LEU A 46 -2.13 10.94 -18.07
N THR A 47 -3.01 10.45 -17.19
CA THR A 47 -2.63 9.93 -15.86
C THR A 47 -1.78 8.68 -15.99
N ALA A 48 -2.20 7.72 -16.83
CA ALA A 48 -1.49 6.48 -17.06
C ALA A 48 -0.10 6.72 -17.68
N ALA A 49 -0.02 7.56 -18.72
CA ALA A 49 1.23 7.93 -19.36
C ALA A 49 2.13 8.76 -18.43
N GLY A 50 1.55 9.70 -17.68
CA GLY A 50 2.24 10.56 -16.73
C GLY A 50 2.93 9.78 -15.61
N LEU A 51 2.14 8.99 -14.88
CA LEU A 51 2.63 8.19 -13.77
C LEU A 51 3.50 7.04 -14.26
N GLY A 52 3.09 6.35 -15.32
CA GLY A 52 3.86 5.25 -15.91
C GLY A 52 5.24 5.71 -16.37
N GLY A 53 5.31 6.84 -17.09
CA GLY A 53 6.57 7.42 -17.55
C GLY A 53 7.49 7.86 -16.41
N LEU A 54 6.95 8.55 -15.39
CA LEU A 54 7.73 8.94 -14.22
C LEU A 54 8.25 7.73 -13.43
N ILE A 55 7.37 6.77 -13.14
CA ILE A 55 7.73 5.57 -12.38
C ILE A 55 8.77 4.76 -13.13
N PHE A 56 8.56 4.54 -14.43
CA PHE A 56 9.51 3.82 -15.27
C PHE A 56 10.87 4.52 -15.32
N GLY A 57 10.90 5.84 -15.54
CA GLY A 57 12.14 6.61 -15.57
C GLY A 57 12.91 6.52 -14.24
N ILE A 58 12.22 6.57 -13.10
CA ILE A 58 12.85 6.46 -11.77
C ILE A 58 13.37 5.05 -11.49
N ILE A 59 12.64 4.01 -11.93
CA ILE A 59 13.07 2.60 -11.77
C ILE A 59 14.30 2.31 -12.63
N GLU A 60 14.35 2.86 -13.85
CA GLU A 60 15.39 2.54 -14.82
C GLU A 60 16.65 3.43 -14.69
N ALA A 61 16.52 4.63 -14.10
CA ALA A 61 17.63 5.57 -13.92
C ALA A 61 18.87 4.99 -13.22
N PRO A 62 18.76 4.14 -12.18
CA PRO A 62 19.93 3.53 -11.54
C PRO A 62 20.69 2.56 -12.44
N GLY A 63 19.98 1.81 -13.30
CA GLY A 63 20.58 0.81 -14.19
C GLY A 63 21.12 1.40 -15.49
N ARG A 64 20.36 2.31 -16.13
CA ARG A 64 20.75 2.96 -17.40
C ARG A 64 21.55 4.26 -17.22
N GLY A 65 21.51 4.83 -16.02
CA GLY A 65 22.08 6.13 -15.72
C GLY A 65 21.08 7.28 -15.93
N TRP A 66 21.20 8.31 -15.10
CA TRP A 66 20.31 9.48 -15.11
C TRP A 66 20.40 10.33 -16.39
N GLY A 67 21.48 10.19 -17.15
CA GLY A 67 21.70 10.90 -18.42
C GLY A 67 21.17 10.16 -19.65
N ASP A 68 20.62 8.95 -19.49
CA ASP A 68 20.14 8.16 -20.61
C ASP A 68 18.94 8.84 -21.31
N PRO A 69 18.93 8.95 -22.66
CA PRO A 69 17.86 9.62 -23.40
C PRO A 69 16.46 9.05 -23.16
N LEU A 70 16.34 7.75 -22.89
CA LEU A 70 15.08 7.08 -22.62
C LEU A 70 14.62 7.33 -21.18
N VAL A 71 15.53 7.40 -20.20
CA VAL A 71 15.23 7.86 -18.84
C VAL A 71 14.76 9.32 -18.85
N LEU A 72 15.51 10.22 -19.49
CA LEU A 72 15.14 11.63 -19.61
C LEU A 72 13.84 11.82 -20.39
N GLY A 73 13.65 11.07 -21.48
CA GLY A 73 12.45 11.13 -22.30
C GLY A 73 11.19 10.67 -21.56
N THR A 74 11.29 9.60 -20.77
CA THR A 74 10.16 9.09 -19.97
C THR A 74 9.85 9.98 -18.77
N LEU A 75 10.88 10.54 -18.12
CA LEU A 75 10.70 11.54 -17.05
C LEU A 75 10.06 12.83 -17.58
N ALA A 76 10.58 13.39 -18.68
CA ALA A 76 10.06 14.60 -19.30
C ALA A 76 8.64 14.38 -19.86
N GLY A 77 8.42 13.28 -20.58
CA GLY A 77 7.10 12.91 -21.10
C GLY A 77 6.08 12.68 -19.99
N GLY A 78 6.50 12.06 -18.88
CA GLY A 78 5.69 11.90 -17.68
C GLY A 78 5.29 13.24 -17.06
N ALA A 79 6.27 14.12 -16.84
CA ALA A 79 6.05 15.47 -16.30
C ALA A 79 5.14 16.33 -17.20
N VAL A 80 5.32 16.27 -18.52
CA VAL A 80 4.47 16.98 -19.49
C VAL A 80 3.04 16.44 -19.45
N SER A 81 2.86 15.12 -19.39
CA SER A 81 1.53 14.49 -19.34
C SER A 81 0.77 14.84 -18.07
N LEU A 82 1.44 14.83 -16.92
CA LEU A 82 0.85 15.27 -15.65
C LEU A 82 0.56 16.77 -15.63
N THR A 83 1.44 17.59 -16.21
CA THR A 83 1.21 19.04 -16.32
C THR A 83 0.00 19.31 -17.21
N ALA A 84 -0.12 18.62 -18.34
CA ALA A 84 -1.26 18.71 -19.24
C ALA A 84 -2.56 18.27 -18.54
N LEU A 85 -2.51 17.19 -17.75
CA LEU A 85 -3.63 16.74 -16.92
C LEU A 85 -4.07 17.84 -15.94
N VAL A 86 -3.13 18.40 -15.16
CA VAL A 86 -3.42 19.46 -14.19
C VAL A 86 -4.02 20.70 -14.86
N LEU A 87 -3.47 21.11 -16.01
CA LEU A 87 -3.98 22.25 -16.78
C LEU A 87 -5.39 21.99 -17.33
N ARG A 88 -5.68 20.75 -17.73
CA ARG A 88 -6.99 20.33 -18.24
C ARG A 88 -8.03 20.24 -17.14
N GLU A 89 -7.69 19.57 -16.03
CA GLU A 89 -8.53 19.46 -14.83
C GLU A 89 -8.90 20.84 -14.26
N ARG A 90 -7.94 21.78 -14.25
CA ARG A 90 -8.21 23.18 -13.85
C ARG A 90 -9.25 23.91 -14.69
N ARG A 91 -9.49 23.46 -15.92
CA ARG A 91 -10.47 24.05 -16.84
C ARG A 91 -11.80 23.30 -16.85
N MET A 92 -11.91 22.16 -16.16
CA MET A 92 -13.15 21.37 -16.12
C MET A 92 -14.11 21.84 -15.04
N THR A 93 -15.41 21.82 -15.36
CA THR A 93 -16.49 22.25 -14.45
C THR A 93 -16.72 21.27 -13.29
N ARG A 94 -16.31 20.01 -13.45
CA ARG A 94 -16.32 18.96 -12.42
C ARG A 94 -15.01 18.17 -12.51
N PRO A 95 -13.91 18.65 -11.89
CA PRO A 95 -12.61 18.01 -11.97
C PRO A 95 -12.64 16.62 -11.29
N MET A 96 -12.00 15.62 -11.91
CA MET A 96 -11.73 14.32 -11.28
C MET A 96 -10.72 14.47 -10.15
N LEU A 97 -9.82 15.46 -10.26
CA LEU A 97 -8.84 15.81 -9.24
C LEU A 97 -9.26 17.11 -8.55
N ASP A 98 -9.89 16.97 -7.40
CA ASP A 98 -10.32 18.11 -6.60
C ASP A 98 -9.09 18.74 -5.91
N LEU A 99 -8.33 19.56 -6.65
CA LEU A 99 -7.16 20.30 -6.16
C LEU A 99 -7.41 21.08 -4.86
N PRO A 100 -8.62 21.61 -4.58
CA PRO A 100 -8.97 22.16 -3.28
C PRO A 100 -8.85 21.15 -2.12
N LEU A 101 -9.12 19.86 -2.32
CA LEU A 101 -8.91 18.83 -1.30
C LEU A 101 -7.42 18.62 -0.99
N LEU A 102 -6.53 18.71 -1.98
CA LEU A 102 -5.08 18.69 -1.74
C LEU A 102 -4.60 19.95 -0.98
N ARG A 103 -5.38 21.03 -1.02
CA ARG A 103 -5.12 22.24 -0.23
C ARG A 103 -5.57 22.10 1.22
N ASP A 104 -6.46 21.14 1.52
CA ASP A 104 -6.79 20.77 2.89
C ASP A 104 -5.59 20.08 3.54
N ARG A 105 -5.08 20.72 4.59
CA ARG A 105 -3.86 20.30 5.26
C ARG A 105 -4.03 18.90 5.87
N ALA A 106 -5.22 18.57 6.39
CA ALA A 106 -5.47 17.26 6.98
C ALA A 106 -5.51 16.17 5.91
N PHE A 107 -6.18 16.41 4.77
CA PHE A 107 -6.19 15.44 3.65
C PHE A 107 -4.79 15.20 3.08
N PHE A 108 -4.04 16.27 2.80
CA PHE A 108 -2.67 16.16 2.30
C PHE A 108 -1.77 15.37 3.25
N LEU A 109 -1.83 15.65 4.56
CA LEU A 109 -1.03 14.95 5.56
C LEU A 109 -1.41 13.47 5.69
N ASN A 110 -2.70 13.14 5.62
CA ASN A 110 -3.18 11.75 5.58
C ASN A 110 -2.69 11.02 4.33
N ALA A 111 -2.82 11.65 3.15
CA ALA A 111 -2.37 11.08 1.88
C ALA A 111 -0.86 10.86 1.89
N MET A 112 -0.08 11.80 2.40
CA MET A 112 1.37 11.68 2.51
C MET A 112 1.76 10.54 3.45
N ALA A 113 1.11 10.42 4.61
CA ALA A 113 1.32 9.31 5.54
C ALA A 113 1.00 7.95 4.90
N ALA A 114 -0.13 7.80 4.22
CA ALA A 114 -0.50 6.58 3.52
C ALA A 114 0.51 6.21 2.41
N THR A 115 1.05 7.22 1.74
CA THR A 115 2.09 7.07 0.70
C THR A 115 3.40 6.58 1.29
N LEU A 116 3.83 7.15 2.42
CA LEU A 116 5.02 6.72 3.15
C LEU A 116 4.89 5.29 3.71
N VAL A 117 3.71 4.92 4.22
CA VAL A 117 3.42 3.54 4.65
C VAL A 117 3.60 2.58 3.49
N MET A 118 3.06 2.91 2.31
CA MET A 118 3.17 2.07 1.13
C MET A 118 4.60 2.02 0.58
N PHE A 119 5.33 3.13 0.64
CA PHE A 119 6.75 3.19 0.30
C PHE A 119 7.56 2.16 1.11
N VAL A 120 7.38 2.13 2.43
CA VAL A 120 8.06 1.17 3.33
C VAL A 120 7.65 -0.27 3.01
N LEU A 121 6.36 -0.53 2.84
CA LEU A 121 5.88 -1.88 2.53
C LEU A 121 6.45 -2.40 1.21
N SER A 122 6.40 -1.60 0.15
CA SER A 122 6.78 -2.05 -1.18
C SER A 122 8.27 -2.33 -1.28
N GLY A 123 9.11 -1.56 -0.57
CA GLY A 123 10.51 -1.91 -0.40
C GLY A 123 10.71 -3.22 0.35
N LEU A 124 9.98 -3.44 1.45
CA LEU A 124 10.05 -4.69 2.21
C LEU A 124 9.62 -5.90 1.35
N MET A 125 8.54 -5.75 0.58
CA MET A 125 8.03 -6.75 -0.37
C MET A 125 8.96 -6.97 -1.56
N PHE A 126 9.84 -6.03 -1.89
CA PHE A 126 10.84 -6.22 -2.94
C PHE A 126 12.01 -7.08 -2.44
N VAL A 127 12.52 -6.79 -1.23
CA VAL A 127 13.71 -7.46 -0.68
C VAL A 127 13.42 -8.87 -0.17
N LEU A 128 12.24 -9.09 0.41
CA LEU A 128 11.89 -10.34 1.11
C LEU A 128 11.82 -11.59 0.20
N PRO A 129 11.08 -11.57 -0.92
CA PRO A 129 10.99 -12.73 -1.80
C PRO A 129 12.34 -13.12 -2.37
N GLN A 130 13.16 -12.11 -2.71
CA GLN A 130 14.46 -12.30 -3.31
C GLN A 130 15.47 -12.85 -2.28
N TYR A 131 15.35 -12.50 -1.00
CA TYR A 131 16.04 -13.19 0.10
C TYR A 131 15.63 -14.67 0.24
N LEU A 132 14.31 -14.94 0.29
CA LEU A 132 13.79 -16.29 0.51
C LEU A 132 14.07 -17.24 -0.65
N GLN A 133 14.06 -16.74 -1.88
CA GLN A 133 14.32 -17.53 -3.09
C GLN A 133 15.81 -17.67 -3.37
N ALA A 134 16.56 -16.55 -3.42
CA ALA A 134 17.93 -16.58 -3.89
C ALA A 134 18.91 -17.10 -2.83
N ILE A 135 18.77 -16.70 -1.56
CA ILE A 135 19.73 -17.06 -0.51
C ILE A 135 19.32 -18.33 0.21
N LEU A 136 18.04 -18.47 0.55
CA LEU A 136 17.54 -19.67 1.23
C LEU A 136 17.22 -20.82 0.26
N GLY A 137 17.43 -20.63 -1.05
CA GLY A 137 17.24 -21.64 -2.08
C GLY A 137 15.82 -22.21 -2.16
N ASN A 138 14.79 -21.47 -1.70
CA ASN A 138 13.43 -21.99 -1.73
C ASN A 138 12.81 -21.83 -3.11
N ASP A 139 12.11 -22.88 -3.56
CA ASP A 139 11.19 -22.76 -4.69
C ASP A 139 10.11 -21.70 -4.39
N ALA A 140 9.46 -21.17 -5.44
CA ALA A 140 8.41 -20.15 -5.36
C ALA A 140 7.30 -20.53 -4.36
N PHE A 141 6.95 -21.83 -4.31
CA PHE A 141 5.97 -22.34 -3.34
C PHE A 141 6.47 -22.27 -1.89
N GLY A 142 7.73 -22.67 -1.65
CA GLY A 142 8.35 -22.61 -0.32
C GLY A 142 8.48 -21.17 0.18
N THR A 143 8.78 -20.23 -0.71
CA THR A 143 8.81 -18.79 -0.41
C THR A 143 7.43 -18.29 0.00
N GLY A 144 6.38 -18.61 -0.77
CA GLY A 144 5.00 -18.25 -0.42
C GLY A 144 4.57 -18.80 0.94
N LEU A 145 4.89 -20.06 1.23
CA LEU A 145 4.61 -20.68 2.53
C LEU A 145 5.35 -19.97 3.67
N ARG A 146 6.59 -19.55 3.42
CA ARG A 146 7.41 -18.82 4.40
C ARG A 146 7.00 -17.36 4.62
N MET A 147 6.16 -16.82 3.75
CA MET A 147 5.55 -15.49 3.91
C MET A 147 4.23 -15.53 4.68
N LEU A 148 3.68 -16.72 4.96
CA LEU A 148 2.46 -16.87 5.77
C LEU A 148 2.51 -16.19 7.15
N PRO A 149 3.63 -16.17 7.90
CA PRO A 149 3.68 -15.48 9.18
C PRO A 149 3.36 -13.99 9.06
N MET A 150 3.83 -13.33 7.98
CA MET A 150 3.49 -11.94 7.68
C MET A 150 1.98 -11.77 7.41
N MET A 151 1.40 -12.67 6.61
CA MET A 151 -0.04 -12.67 6.34
C MET A 151 -0.86 -12.91 7.62
N GLY A 152 -0.38 -13.79 8.51
CA GLY A 152 -0.98 -14.03 9.82
C GLY A 152 -0.98 -12.78 10.68
N GLY A 153 0.15 -12.06 10.75
CA GLY A 153 0.24 -10.78 11.45
C GLY A 153 -0.73 -9.74 10.88
N LEU A 154 -0.85 -9.67 9.56
CA LEU A 154 -1.78 -8.77 8.88
C LEU A 154 -3.25 -9.12 9.18
N LEU A 155 -3.60 -10.41 9.22
CA LEU A 155 -4.95 -10.88 9.53
C LEU A 155 -5.34 -10.55 10.98
N VAL A 156 -4.40 -10.72 11.92
CA VAL A 156 -4.59 -10.34 13.33
C VAL A 156 -4.79 -8.84 13.45
N ALA A 157 -3.97 -8.04 12.77
CA ALA A 157 -4.10 -6.59 12.75
C ALA A 157 -5.42 -6.15 12.10
N ALA A 158 -5.87 -6.78 11.02
CA ALA A 158 -7.14 -6.45 10.38
C ALA A 158 -8.34 -6.64 11.32
N LYS A 159 -8.36 -7.72 12.11
CA LYS A 159 -9.40 -7.95 13.12
C LYS A 159 -9.24 -7.09 14.37
N GLY A 160 -8.00 -6.77 14.74
CA GLY A 160 -7.67 -6.00 15.93
C GLY A 160 -7.72 -4.48 15.74
N ALA A 161 -7.64 -3.98 14.51
CA ALA A 161 -7.52 -2.55 14.22
C ALA A 161 -8.72 -1.77 14.74
N GLU A 162 -9.94 -2.19 14.40
CA GLU A 162 -11.18 -1.48 14.76
C GLU A 162 -11.37 -1.28 16.28
N PRO A 163 -11.30 -2.33 17.15
CA PRO A 163 -11.45 -2.13 18.59
C PRO A 163 -10.32 -1.29 19.21
N VAL A 164 -9.09 -1.42 18.69
CA VAL A 164 -7.93 -0.65 19.19
C VAL A 164 -8.07 0.83 18.77
N VAL A 165 -8.52 1.10 17.55
CA VAL A 165 -8.80 2.47 17.06
C VAL A 165 -9.91 3.12 17.86
N ARG A 166 -10.98 2.38 18.19
CA ARG A 166 -12.06 2.91 19.06
C ARG A 166 -11.57 3.31 20.45
N ARG A 167 -10.55 2.61 20.98
CA ARG A 167 -10.02 2.86 22.33
C ARG A 167 -8.94 3.94 22.37
N PHE A 168 -8.02 3.95 21.40
CA PHE A 168 -6.82 4.80 21.41
C PHE A 168 -6.82 5.91 20.34
N GLY A 169 -7.77 5.87 19.40
CA GLY A 169 -7.86 6.80 18.28
C GLY A 169 -6.93 6.44 17.12
N ALA A 170 -7.35 6.78 15.89
CA ALA A 170 -6.65 6.39 14.66
C ALA A 170 -5.18 6.85 14.63
N ARG A 171 -4.89 8.07 15.09
CA ARG A 171 -3.51 8.62 15.14
C ARG A 171 -2.57 7.75 15.98
N ALA A 172 -3.01 7.30 17.15
CA ALA A 172 -2.19 6.48 18.05
C ALA A 172 -1.97 5.08 17.47
N VAL A 173 -3.00 4.51 16.84
CA VAL A 173 -2.89 3.18 16.22
C VAL A 173 -1.97 3.18 14.99
N ILE A 174 -2.10 4.19 14.11
CA ILE A 174 -1.24 4.29 12.92
C ILE A 174 0.22 4.51 13.33
N SER A 175 0.49 5.43 14.26
CA SER A 175 1.85 5.68 14.75
C SER A 175 2.42 4.48 15.49
N GLY A 176 1.63 3.82 16.33
CA GLY A 176 2.03 2.56 17.00
C GLY A 176 2.35 1.44 16.01
N GLY A 177 1.50 1.25 14.99
CA GLY A 177 1.74 0.28 13.92
C GLY A 177 3.03 0.55 13.15
N LEU A 178 3.30 1.81 12.81
CA LEU A 178 4.55 2.22 12.17
C LEU A 178 5.79 2.01 13.06
N VAL A 179 5.69 2.24 14.37
CA VAL A 179 6.78 1.94 15.32
C VAL A 179 7.02 0.43 15.40
N VAL A 180 5.96 -0.39 15.43
CA VAL A 180 6.07 -1.85 15.40
C VAL A 180 6.71 -2.32 14.09
N LEU A 181 6.32 -1.72 12.96
CA LEU A 181 6.91 -2.01 11.65
C LEU A 181 8.39 -1.61 11.60
N ALA A 182 8.74 -0.45 12.16
CA ALA A 182 10.13 -0.02 12.27
C ALA A 182 10.96 -0.97 13.14
N PHE A 183 10.41 -1.38 14.29
CA PHE A 183 11.05 -2.36 15.16
C PHE A 183 11.27 -3.69 14.43
N ALA A 184 10.27 -4.18 13.69
CA ALA A 184 10.41 -5.38 12.88
C ALA A 184 11.47 -5.25 11.78
N ALA A 185 11.54 -4.10 11.10
CA ALA A 185 12.55 -3.86 10.08
C ALA A 185 13.97 -3.80 10.69
N ILE A 186 14.15 -3.11 11.83
CA ILE A 186 15.43 -3.08 12.56
C ILE A 186 15.79 -4.48 13.08
N LEU A 187 14.82 -5.24 13.58
CA LEU A 187 15.05 -6.62 14.02
C LEU A 187 15.46 -7.51 12.85
N GLY A 188 14.79 -7.37 11.70
CA GLY A 188 15.11 -8.05 10.45
C GLY A 188 16.48 -7.68 9.91
N SER A 189 16.96 -6.45 10.10
CA SER A 189 18.31 -6.03 9.68
C SER A 189 19.43 -6.79 10.38
N ARG A 190 19.14 -7.44 11.52
CA ARG A 190 20.08 -8.30 12.25
C ARG A 190 20.07 -9.76 11.77
N THR A 191 19.31 -10.07 10.72
CA THR A 191 19.30 -11.41 10.11
C THR A 191 20.63 -11.65 9.39
N GLY A 192 21.44 -12.59 9.89
CA GLY A 192 22.64 -13.10 9.23
C GLY A 192 22.45 -14.49 8.61
N ILE A 193 23.51 -15.02 7.98
CA ILE A 193 23.53 -16.32 7.27
C ILE A 193 23.13 -17.49 8.19
N ASP A 194 23.50 -17.44 9.47
CA ASP A 194 23.21 -18.50 10.45
C ASP A 194 21.83 -18.38 11.13
N SER A 195 21.02 -17.40 10.71
CA SER A 195 19.73 -17.15 11.36
C SER A 195 18.73 -18.25 11.00
N GLY A 196 18.36 -19.07 11.98
CA GLY A 196 17.29 -20.05 11.80
C GLY A 196 15.97 -19.39 11.36
N TYR A 197 15.18 -20.09 10.54
CA TYR A 197 13.93 -19.58 9.98
C TYR A 197 12.93 -19.04 11.04
N GLY A 198 12.99 -19.55 12.27
CA GLY A 198 12.17 -19.05 13.38
C GLY A 198 12.38 -17.56 13.68
N PHE A 199 13.61 -17.05 13.55
CA PHE A 199 13.89 -15.62 13.70
C PHE A 199 13.25 -14.81 12.57
N THR A 200 13.36 -15.30 11.33
CA THR A 200 12.73 -14.68 10.16
C THR A 200 11.21 -14.64 10.27
N ALA A 201 10.59 -15.76 10.66
CA ALA A 201 9.15 -15.86 10.87
C ALA A 201 8.66 -14.90 11.96
N LEU A 202 9.44 -14.72 13.04
CA LEU A 202 9.11 -13.79 14.12
C LEU A 202 9.05 -12.35 13.60
N TRP A 203 10.13 -11.83 13.00
CA TRP A 203 10.14 -10.45 12.56
C TRP A 203 9.17 -10.20 11.39
N LEU A 204 8.95 -11.19 10.51
CA LEU A 204 7.90 -11.15 9.48
C LEU A 204 6.50 -11.01 10.08
N SER A 205 6.19 -11.75 11.15
CA SER A 205 4.91 -11.67 11.84
C SER A 205 4.70 -10.30 12.47
N VAL A 206 5.74 -9.77 13.11
CA VAL A 206 5.72 -8.43 13.72
C VAL A 206 5.60 -7.34 12.65
N ALA A 207 6.28 -7.49 11.52
CA ALA A 207 6.16 -6.58 10.37
C ALA A 207 4.73 -6.59 9.82
N GLY A 208 4.13 -7.77 9.62
CA GLY A 208 2.74 -7.90 9.18
C GLY A 208 1.74 -7.26 10.14
N LEU A 209 1.95 -7.41 11.45
CA LEU A 209 1.16 -6.77 12.51
C LEU A 209 1.27 -5.23 12.43
N GLY A 210 2.49 -4.70 12.45
CA GLY A 210 2.73 -3.25 12.42
C GLY A 210 2.17 -2.62 11.14
N PHE A 211 2.38 -3.29 10.01
CA PHE A 211 1.83 -2.87 8.73
C PHE A 211 0.29 -2.85 8.72
N GLY A 212 -0.37 -3.90 9.21
CA GLY A 212 -1.83 -3.95 9.26
C GLY A 212 -2.44 -2.88 10.15
N PHE A 213 -1.84 -2.62 11.31
CA PHE A 213 -2.28 -1.55 12.22
C PHE A 213 -1.98 -0.15 11.67
N ALA A 214 -1.06 0.01 10.72
CA ALA A 214 -0.83 1.27 10.03
C ALA A 214 -1.83 1.48 8.88
N VAL A 215 -2.01 0.47 8.01
CA VAL A 215 -2.79 0.61 6.77
C VAL A 215 -4.29 0.67 7.00
N VAL A 216 -4.84 -0.24 7.80
CA VAL A 216 -6.30 -0.36 7.97
C VAL A 216 -6.91 0.97 8.47
N PRO A 217 -6.48 1.51 9.63
CA PRO A 217 -7.02 2.79 10.10
C PRO A 217 -6.62 3.99 9.25
N SER A 218 -5.50 3.93 8.51
CA SER A 218 -5.14 4.99 7.57
C SER A 218 -6.12 5.06 6.41
N MET A 219 -6.62 3.92 5.92
CA MET A 219 -7.64 3.87 4.87
C MET A 219 -8.97 4.39 5.38
N ASP A 220 -9.42 3.91 6.54
CA ASP A 220 -10.69 4.37 7.14
C ASP A 220 -10.66 5.87 7.45
N SER A 221 -9.53 6.39 7.95
CA SER A 221 -9.38 7.81 8.24
C SER A 221 -9.38 8.68 6.98
N ALA A 222 -8.73 8.21 5.91
CA ALA A 222 -8.68 8.95 4.65
C ALA A 222 -10.03 8.94 3.92
N LEU A 223 -10.73 7.80 3.90
CA LEU A 223 -12.05 7.67 3.29
C LEU A 223 -13.13 8.38 4.13
N GLY A 224 -13.08 8.26 5.46
CA GLY A 224 -14.02 8.91 6.37
C GLY A 224 -13.87 10.44 6.44
N ALA A 225 -12.78 11.01 5.91
CA ALA A 225 -12.61 12.44 5.77
C ALA A 225 -13.26 13.02 4.50
N LEU A 226 -13.68 12.17 3.55
CA LEU A 226 -14.27 12.60 2.28
C LEU A 226 -15.78 12.80 2.42
N PRO A 227 -16.35 13.91 1.92
CA PRO A 227 -17.80 14.05 1.72
C PRO A 227 -18.32 12.92 0.84
N VAL A 228 -19.52 12.40 1.12
CA VAL A 228 -20.12 11.26 0.40
C VAL A 228 -20.19 11.53 -1.12
N GLU A 229 -20.41 12.78 -1.51
CA GLU A 229 -20.51 13.24 -2.89
C GLU A 229 -19.16 13.26 -3.63
N ARG A 230 -18.04 13.14 -2.90
CA ARG A 230 -16.65 13.23 -3.42
C ARG A 230 -15.81 12.01 -3.07
N ALA A 231 -16.41 10.96 -2.50
CA ALA A 231 -15.72 9.74 -2.10
C ALA A 231 -15.05 9.03 -3.30
N GLY A 232 -15.68 9.07 -4.48
CA GLY A 232 -15.14 8.45 -5.69
C GLY A 232 -13.86 9.11 -6.22
N SER A 233 -13.84 10.44 -6.34
CA SER A 233 -12.65 11.18 -6.78
C SER A 233 -11.53 11.19 -5.73
N GLY A 234 -11.88 11.37 -4.45
CA GLY A 234 -10.91 11.37 -3.36
C GLY A 234 -10.25 10.00 -3.12
N SER A 235 -11.00 8.90 -3.23
CA SER A 235 -10.43 7.55 -3.14
C SER A 235 -9.52 7.21 -4.32
N GLY A 236 -9.90 7.62 -5.53
CA GLY A 236 -9.07 7.47 -6.73
C GLY A 236 -7.72 8.18 -6.57
N LEU A 237 -7.74 9.44 -6.14
CA LEU A 237 -6.52 10.20 -5.85
C LEU A 237 -5.67 9.53 -4.75
N LEU A 238 -6.28 9.12 -3.63
CA LEU A 238 -5.56 8.43 -2.56
C LEU A 238 -4.85 7.17 -3.07
N MET A 239 -5.55 6.36 -3.89
CA MET A 239 -4.98 5.17 -4.52
C MET A 239 -3.82 5.54 -5.45
N THR A 240 -3.97 6.59 -6.25
CA THR A 240 -2.92 7.08 -7.15
C THR A 240 -1.66 7.50 -6.39
N VAL A 241 -1.78 8.37 -5.39
CA VAL A 241 -0.60 8.84 -4.62
C VAL A 241 0.06 7.66 -3.90
N ARG A 242 -0.74 6.73 -3.36
CA ARG A 242 -0.22 5.52 -2.72
C ARG A 242 0.54 4.62 -3.70
N GLN A 243 0.04 4.46 -4.93
CA GLN A 243 0.72 3.68 -5.97
C GLN A 243 2.04 4.34 -6.39
N VAL A 244 2.09 5.67 -6.43
CA VAL A 244 3.35 6.41 -6.63
C VAL A 244 4.30 6.15 -5.48
N GLY A 245 3.86 6.21 -4.22
CA GLY A 245 4.68 5.88 -3.05
C GLY A 245 5.25 4.46 -3.10
N SER A 246 4.40 3.49 -3.46
CA SER A 246 4.81 2.10 -3.68
C SER A 246 5.93 1.98 -4.72
N ALA A 247 5.74 2.60 -5.88
CA ALA A 247 6.69 2.57 -6.97
C ALA A 247 8.02 3.25 -6.64
N LEU A 248 7.95 4.42 -5.98
CA LEU A 248 9.14 5.10 -5.46
C LEU A 248 9.86 4.25 -4.40
N GLY A 249 9.11 3.53 -3.56
CA GLY A 249 9.66 2.58 -2.58
C GLY A 249 10.47 1.49 -3.24
N ILE A 250 9.90 0.84 -4.26
CA ILE A 250 10.56 -0.20 -5.03
C ILE A 250 11.80 0.36 -5.73
N ALA A 251 11.69 1.52 -6.38
CA ALA A 251 12.80 2.11 -7.12
C ALA A 251 13.95 2.54 -6.21
N LEU A 252 13.68 3.31 -5.15
CA LEU A 252 14.72 3.84 -4.27
C LEU A 252 15.33 2.76 -3.39
N LEU A 253 14.53 1.91 -2.77
CA LEU A 253 15.04 0.85 -1.90
C LEU A 253 15.64 -0.31 -2.71
N GLY A 254 15.11 -0.59 -3.90
CA GLY A 254 15.69 -1.54 -4.85
C GLY A 254 17.02 -1.03 -5.43
N SER A 255 17.11 0.25 -5.79
CA SER A 255 18.38 0.88 -6.20
C SER A 255 19.41 0.84 -5.08
N LEU A 256 18.99 1.11 -3.84
CA LEU A 256 19.86 1.05 -2.67
C LEU A 256 20.36 -0.37 -2.40
N LEU A 257 19.49 -1.38 -2.57
CA LEU A 257 19.86 -2.80 -2.50
C LEU A 257 20.89 -3.14 -3.57
N ALA A 258 20.61 -2.78 -4.83
CA ALA A 258 21.48 -3.06 -5.97
C ALA A 258 22.84 -2.40 -5.80
N ALA A 259 22.88 -1.11 -5.43
CA ALA A 259 24.13 -0.40 -5.19
C ALA A 259 24.96 -1.05 -4.07
N ALA A 260 24.33 -1.39 -2.94
CA ALA A 260 25.03 -2.06 -1.83
C ALA A 260 25.47 -3.49 -2.17
N TYR A 261 24.74 -4.17 -3.05
CA TYR A 261 25.08 -5.49 -3.56
C TYR A 261 26.28 -5.42 -4.51
N THR A 262 26.23 -4.57 -5.55
CA THR A 262 27.32 -4.42 -6.53
C THR A 262 28.61 -3.91 -5.89
N ASP A 263 28.54 -3.01 -4.90
CA ASP A 263 29.71 -2.50 -4.17
C ASP A 263 30.46 -3.57 -3.38
N ARG A 264 29.77 -4.65 -2.97
CA ARG A 264 30.32 -5.73 -2.14
C ARG A 264 30.47 -7.05 -2.88
N LEU A 265 29.96 -7.15 -4.10
CA LEU A 265 30.05 -8.36 -4.91
C LEU A 265 31.48 -8.50 -5.43
N ASP A 266 32.12 -9.60 -5.03
CA ASP A 266 33.42 -9.98 -5.60
C ASP A 266 33.20 -10.52 -7.02
N THR A 267 33.71 -9.78 -8.01
CA THR A 267 33.66 -10.15 -9.42
C THR A 267 35.02 -10.54 -9.98
N GLU A 268 36.04 -10.71 -9.12
CA GLU A 268 37.38 -11.11 -9.55
C GLU A 268 37.32 -12.48 -10.26
N GLY A 269 37.82 -12.52 -11.50
CA GLY A 269 37.84 -13.73 -12.33
C GLY A 269 36.62 -13.95 -13.23
N LEU A 270 35.62 -13.05 -13.21
CA LEU A 270 34.49 -13.10 -14.14
C LEU A 270 34.78 -12.32 -15.45
N PRO A 271 34.38 -12.84 -16.62
CA PRO A 271 34.32 -12.04 -17.85
C PRO A 271 33.39 -10.83 -17.68
N GLY A 272 33.73 -9.67 -18.24
CA GLY A 272 32.94 -8.42 -18.10
C GLY A 272 31.42 -8.60 -18.23
N PRO A 273 30.90 -9.24 -19.29
CA PRO A 273 29.45 -9.46 -19.44
C PRO A 273 28.82 -10.35 -18.35
N ALA A 274 29.59 -11.28 -17.78
CA ALA A 274 29.14 -12.14 -16.70
C ALA A 274 29.25 -11.45 -15.33
N ALA A 275 30.24 -10.56 -15.14
CA ALA A 275 30.33 -9.70 -13.97
C ALA A 275 29.15 -8.71 -13.93
N ASP A 276 28.82 -8.09 -15.07
CA ASP A 276 27.66 -7.19 -15.19
C ASP A 276 26.35 -7.94 -14.88
N ALA A 277 26.14 -9.10 -15.51
CA ALA A 277 24.95 -9.92 -15.27
C ALA A 277 24.86 -10.46 -13.83
N ALA A 278 26.00 -10.75 -13.17
CA ALA A 278 26.04 -11.15 -11.77
C ALA A 278 25.73 -9.97 -10.83
N GLY A 279 26.11 -8.74 -11.22
CA GLY A 279 25.80 -7.50 -10.53
C GLY A 279 24.32 -7.10 -10.59
N ASP A 280 23.62 -7.45 -11.68
CA ASP A 280 22.21 -7.11 -11.88
C ASP A 280 21.26 -7.87 -10.93
N SER A 281 21.61 -9.09 -10.52
CA SER A 281 20.77 -9.90 -9.65
C SER A 281 21.52 -11.02 -8.94
N VAL A 282 21.26 -11.18 -7.64
CA VAL A 282 21.72 -12.32 -6.84
C VAL A 282 21.29 -13.67 -7.44
N VAL A 283 20.13 -13.74 -8.10
CA VAL A 283 19.66 -14.96 -8.77
C VAL A 283 20.51 -15.25 -10.02
N ALA A 284 20.91 -14.21 -10.75
CA ALA A 284 21.79 -14.34 -11.90
C ALA A 284 23.20 -14.76 -11.47
N ALA A 285 23.72 -14.21 -10.37
CA ALA A 285 25.00 -14.60 -9.78
C ALA A 285 25.03 -16.09 -9.39
N HIS A 286 23.98 -16.61 -8.74
CA HIS A 286 23.84 -18.05 -8.46
C HIS A 286 23.84 -18.89 -9.73
N GLY A 287 23.03 -18.51 -10.73
CA GLY A 287 22.97 -19.23 -12.00
C GLY A 287 24.29 -19.21 -12.78
N ILE A 288 25.07 -18.13 -12.65
CA ILE A 288 26.41 -18.01 -13.24
C ILE A 288 27.41 -18.87 -12.47
N ALA A 289 27.37 -18.85 -11.14
CA ALA A 289 28.24 -19.67 -10.31
C ALA A 289 28.05 -21.16 -10.58
N GLU A 290 26.81 -21.62 -10.76
CA GLU A 290 26.49 -23.01 -11.13
C GLU A 290 27.00 -23.38 -12.53
N ARG A 291 26.87 -22.47 -13.51
CA ARG A 291 27.27 -22.74 -14.90
C ARG A 291 28.77 -22.67 -15.13
N MET A 292 29.45 -21.73 -14.47
CA MET A 292 30.88 -21.47 -14.66
C MET A 292 31.76 -22.09 -13.57
N GLY A 293 31.16 -22.59 -12.48
CA GLY A 293 31.89 -23.28 -11.41
C GLY A 293 32.87 -22.37 -10.66
N VAL A 294 32.57 -21.06 -10.55
CA VAL A 294 33.45 -20.09 -9.87
C VAL A 294 33.33 -20.29 -8.35
N PRO A 295 34.38 -20.81 -7.68
CA PRO A 295 34.33 -21.05 -6.24
C PRO A 295 34.27 -19.73 -5.48
N GLY A 296 33.35 -19.62 -4.52
CA GLY A 296 33.20 -18.43 -3.67
C GLY A 296 32.21 -17.37 -4.18
N LEU A 297 31.81 -17.40 -5.46
CA LEU A 297 30.87 -16.42 -6.03
C LEU A 297 29.49 -16.45 -5.34
N VAL A 298 28.98 -17.63 -5.01
CA VAL A 298 27.72 -17.81 -4.26
C VAL A 298 27.82 -17.16 -2.87
N ALA A 299 28.87 -17.48 -2.12
CA ALA A 299 29.05 -16.94 -0.76
C ALA A 299 29.26 -15.41 -0.77
N SER A 300 29.98 -14.90 -1.78
CA SER A 300 30.14 -13.48 -2.02
C SER A 300 28.80 -12.81 -2.31
N ALA A 301 28.02 -13.35 -3.26
CA ALA A 301 26.71 -12.84 -3.62
C ALA A 301 25.71 -12.86 -2.43
N ASP A 302 25.69 -13.94 -1.64
CA ASP A 302 24.85 -14.06 -0.45
C ASP A 302 25.20 -13.02 0.61
N SER A 303 26.50 -12.85 0.89
CA SER A 303 26.97 -11.88 1.88
C SER A 303 26.73 -10.42 1.43
N ALA A 304 26.94 -10.12 0.15
CA ALA A 304 26.67 -8.82 -0.45
C ALA A 304 25.18 -8.49 -0.42
N TYR A 305 24.32 -9.47 -0.74
CA TYR A 305 22.88 -9.27 -0.70
C TYR A 305 22.36 -9.10 0.74
N LEU A 306 22.84 -9.90 1.69
CA LEU A 306 22.48 -9.75 3.11
C LEU A 306 22.87 -8.39 3.66
N ALA A 307 24.05 -7.89 3.29
CA ALA A 307 24.48 -6.54 3.61
C ALA A 307 23.53 -5.48 3.05
N GLY A 308 23.20 -5.57 1.75
CA GLY A 308 22.24 -4.65 1.12
C GLY A 308 20.84 -4.74 1.75
N MET A 309 20.36 -5.94 2.03
CA MET A 309 19.09 -6.17 2.73
C MET A 309 19.10 -5.52 4.12
N SER A 310 20.17 -5.70 4.91
CA SER A 310 20.28 -5.08 6.23
C SER A 310 20.18 -3.56 6.17
N LEU A 311 20.81 -2.96 5.15
CA LEU A 311 20.82 -1.52 4.92
C LEU A 311 19.43 -1.03 4.49
N VAL A 312 18.77 -1.73 3.56
CA VAL A 312 17.39 -1.40 3.15
C VAL A 312 16.42 -1.53 4.31
N LEU A 313 16.56 -2.57 5.14
CA LEU A 313 15.72 -2.77 6.33
C LEU A 313 15.95 -1.67 7.37
N LEU A 314 17.19 -1.22 7.59
CA LEU A 314 17.48 -0.08 8.46
C LEU A 314 16.87 1.21 7.93
N VAL A 315 17.05 1.51 6.65
CA VAL A 315 16.49 2.70 6.01
C VAL A 315 14.97 2.67 6.04
N SER A 316 14.36 1.51 5.79
CA SER A 316 12.91 1.31 5.90
C SER A 316 12.41 1.49 7.34
N GLY A 317 13.18 1.02 8.33
CA GLY A 317 12.88 1.22 9.75
C GLY A 317 12.95 2.69 10.16
N VAL A 318 13.99 3.41 9.73
CA VAL A 318 14.12 4.86 9.96
C VAL A 318 13.00 5.63 9.26
N ALA A 319 12.70 5.30 8.00
CA ALA A 319 11.60 5.90 7.25
C ALA A 319 10.25 5.65 7.94
N ALA A 320 10.01 4.45 8.46
CA ALA A 320 8.81 4.11 9.23
C ALA A 320 8.74 4.91 10.54
N LEU A 321 9.85 5.11 11.27
CA LEU A 321 9.89 5.95 12.47
C LEU A 321 9.62 7.42 12.17
N VAL A 322 10.25 7.97 11.12
CA VAL A 322 10.00 9.35 10.68
C VAL A 322 8.54 9.52 10.30
N THR A 323 7.97 8.54 9.57
CA THR A 323 6.55 8.52 9.23
C THR A 323 5.68 8.45 10.48
N ALA A 324 6.05 7.61 11.46
CA ALA A 324 5.33 7.51 12.73
C ALA A 324 5.32 8.84 13.47
N LEU A 325 6.46 9.55 13.51
CA LEU A 325 6.57 10.87 14.14
C LEU A 325 5.76 11.93 13.38
N CYS A 326 5.81 11.93 12.05
CA CYS A 326 5.00 12.82 11.21
C CYS A 326 3.50 12.58 11.45
N VAL A 327 3.06 11.32 11.41
CA VAL A 327 1.68 10.90 11.74
C VAL A 327 1.33 11.34 13.15
N ALA A 328 2.20 11.02 14.11
CA ALA A 328 2.00 11.34 15.52
C ALA A 328 2.05 12.82 15.83
N ALA A 329 2.55 13.70 14.95
CA ALA A 329 2.57 15.15 15.14
C ALA A 329 1.48 15.88 14.32
N LEU A 330 1.21 15.40 13.11
CA LEU A 330 0.48 16.15 12.09
C LEU A 330 -0.97 15.71 11.89
N LEU A 331 -1.34 14.47 12.27
CA LEU A 331 -2.73 14.02 12.16
C LEU A 331 -3.60 14.71 13.22
N PRO A 332 -4.66 15.44 12.84
CA PRO A 332 -5.63 15.93 13.82
C PRO A 332 -6.27 14.72 14.51
N GLY A 333 -6.14 14.64 15.84
CA GLY A 333 -6.81 13.60 16.61
C GLY A 333 -8.32 13.81 16.51
N ARG A 334 -9.02 13.02 15.70
CA ARG A 334 -10.48 12.90 15.86
C ARG A 334 -10.71 12.19 17.20
N GLY A 335 -11.35 12.91 18.13
CA GLY A 335 -11.92 12.28 19.31
C GLY A 335 -12.86 11.14 18.91
N PRO A 336 -13.09 10.16 19.79
CA PRO A 336 -14.01 9.05 19.52
C PRO A 336 -15.31 9.60 18.97
N ALA A 337 -15.74 9.08 17.82
CA ALA A 337 -16.91 9.51 17.08
C ALA A 337 -18.09 9.81 18.02
N GLY A 338 -18.35 11.09 18.26
CA GLY A 338 -19.59 11.54 18.88
C GLY A 338 -20.69 11.43 17.84
N ASP A 339 -21.64 10.52 18.08
CA ASP A 339 -23.07 10.67 17.82
C ASP A 339 -23.51 11.49 16.59
N GLY A 340 -22.92 11.22 15.41
CA GLY A 340 -23.38 11.77 14.14
C GLY A 340 -24.52 10.97 13.49
N GLN A 341 -24.83 9.78 14.01
CA GLN A 341 -25.88 8.89 13.47
C GLN A 341 -27.08 8.85 14.42
N LYS A 342 -27.63 10.01 14.79
CA LYS A 342 -28.88 10.08 15.56
C LYS A 342 -29.73 11.32 15.29
N THR A 343 -29.88 11.71 14.01
CA THR A 343 -30.89 12.72 13.60
C THR A 343 -31.55 12.46 12.25
N ALA A 344 -31.57 11.21 11.75
CA ALA A 344 -32.34 10.84 10.57
C ALA A 344 -33.42 9.78 10.85
N ASP A 345 -33.92 9.72 12.09
CA ASP A 345 -35.18 9.05 12.41
C ASP A 345 -35.92 9.87 13.48
N GLY A 346 -36.50 10.98 13.02
CA GLY A 346 -37.24 11.93 13.84
C GLY A 346 -38.35 12.62 13.05
N GLY A 347 -38.88 11.92 12.04
CA GLY A 347 -39.89 12.41 11.10
C GLY A 347 -41.03 11.43 10.92
N GLN A 348 -41.54 10.82 12.00
CA GLN A 348 -42.89 10.26 12.01
C GLN A 348 -43.79 11.22 12.76
N GLY A 349 -44.70 11.83 12.01
CA GLY A 349 -45.62 12.85 12.47
C GLY A 349 -46.53 12.37 13.59
N THR A 350 -46.59 13.18 14.64
CA THR A 350 -47.60 13.14 15.68
C THR A 350 -48.97 13.43 15.06
N VAL A 351 -49.85 12.43 15.01
CA VAL A 351 -51.30 12.63 14.89
C VAL A 351 -51.98 11.85 16.00
N GLY A 352 -52.67 12.57 16.88
CA GLY A 352 -53.79 12.04 17.66
C GLY A 352 -53.50 11.62 19.10
N GLY A 353 -53.44 12.60 20.02
CA GLY A 353 -53.43 12.35 21.46
C GLY A 353 -54.13 13.47 22.23
N ARG A 354 -55.43 13.67 21.97
CA ARG A 354 -56.26 14.58 22.76
C ARG A 354 -56.68 13.87 24.04
N GLN A 355 -56.30 14.43 25.19
CA GLN A 355 -56.81 14.04 26.50
C GLN A 355 -58.34 14.17 26.52
N VAL A 356 -59.02 13.08 26.90
CA VAL A 356 -60.32 13.15 27.57
C VAL A 356 -60.23 12.22 28.78
N THR A 357 -60.11 12.85 29.94
CA THR A 357 -60.46 12.27 31.24
C THR A 357 -61.95 11.95 31.25
N ALA A 358 -62.31 10.68 31.40
CA ALA A 358 -63.66 10.27 31.76
C ALA A 358 -63.58 9.61 33.14
N GLU A 359 -63.88 10.40 34.17
CA GLU A 359 -64.35 9.91 35.46
C GLU A 359 -65.67 9.16 35.26
N GLY A 360 -65.83 8.06 36.00
CA GLY A 360 -67.06 7.29 36.05
C GLY A 360 -68.19 8.02 36.78
N GLY A 361 -69.41 7.51 36.62
CA GLY A 361 -70.54 7.96 37.41
C GLY A 361 -71.85 7.74 36.68
N ALA A 362 -72.73 6.99 37.33
CA ALA A 362 -74.03 6.59 36.82
C ALA A 362 -75.07 7.72 36.91
N VAL A 363 -76.29 7.37 36.45
CA VAL A 363 -77.60 7.91 36.85
C VAL A 363 -78.19 9.00 35.94
N GLY A 364 -79.22 8.58 35.17
CA GLY A 364 -80.59 9.06 35.40
C GLY A 364 -81.12 10.21 34.54
N ASP A 365 -82.33 9.95 34.01
CA ASP A 365 -83.39 10.92 33.67
C ASP A 365 -83.08 11.88 32.50
N GLY A 366 -83.95 12.15 31.54
CA GLY A 366 -85.38 11.98 31.40
C GLY A 366 -85.87 13.06 30.44
N ARG A 367 -86.78 12.67 29.54
CA ARG A 367 -87.81 13.50 28.90
C ARG A 367 -87.46 14.55 27.83
N GLN A 368 -88.23 14.38 26.75
CA GLN A 368 -88.81 15.34 25.79
C GLN A 368 -87.91 15.85 24.67
#